data_AF-A0A1Y5HZD8-F1
#
_entry.id   AF-A0A1Y5HZD8-F1
#
_cell.length_a   1.000
_cell.length_b   1.000
_cell.length_c   1.000
_cell.angle_alpha   90.00
_cell.angle_beta   90.00
_cell.angle_gamma   90.00
#
_symmetry.space_group_name_H-M   'P 1'
#
loop_
_entity.id
_entity.type
_entity.pdbx_description
1 polymer ?
#
loop_
_entity_poly.entity_id
_entity_poly.type
_entity_poly.pdbx_seq_one_letter_code
_entity_poly.pdbx_strand_id
1 'polypeptide(L)'
;MDVASVGEVVKSSTDDNYVVLQLPSYLPLRKHGGNENMEVDGVVTVADENSDEHTNSEDNDIVRDLSELSEGQLGELRIHADGSAKLYIGNAVFDVMHGTPYQHAEQVVRLDSENQQCVIMGTSSARLTCVPDVTALLL
;
A
#
# COMPACT_ATOMS: atom_id res chain seq x y z
N MET A 1 -25.04 -8.52 -12.53
CA MET A 1 -24.72 -7.21 -11.94
C MET A 1 -23.31 -6.91 -12.38
N ASP A 2 -23.12 -5.86 -13.14
CA ASP A 2 -21.77 -5.40 -13.48
C ASP A 2 -21.12 -4.88 -12.21
N VAL A 3 -19.98 -5.47 -11.85
CA VAL A 3 -19.16 -5.00 -10.74
C VAL A 3 -18.39 -3.79 -11.25
N ALA A 4 -18.51 -2.64 -10.57
CA ALA A 4 -17.75 -1.45 -10.90
C ALA A 4 -16.25 -1.78 -10.94
N SER A 5 -15.50 -1.19 -11.87
CA SER A 5 -14.06 -1.40 -11.94
C SER A 5 -13.35 -0.94 -10.67
N VAL A 6 -12.15 -1.46 -10.41
CA VAL A 6 -11.32 -1.03 -9.27
C VAL A 6 -11.10 0.49 -9.31
N GLY A 7 -10.81 1.03 -10.49
CA GLY A 7 -10.65 2.47 -10.68
C GLY A 7 -11.89 3.29 -10.36
N GLU A 8 -13.09 2.79 -10.68
CA GLU A 8 -14.35 3.45 -10.31
C GLU A 8 -14.59 3.41 -8.81
N VAL A 9 -14.31 2.27 -8.17
CA VAL A 9 -14.43 2.13 -6.71
C VAL A 9 -13.52 3.13 -5.99
N VAL A 10 -12.25 3.22 -6.38
CA VAL A 10 -11.30 4.17 -5.78
C VAL A 10 -11.78 5.61 -5.95
N LYS A 11 -12.25 5.97 -7.15
CA LYS A 11 -12.75 7.33 -7.45
C LYS A 11 -14.06 7.68 -6.75
N SER A 12 -14.79 6.69 -6.25
CA SER A 12 -16.06 6.89 -5.52
C SER A 12 -15.87 7.24 -4.04
N SER A 13 -14.63 7.19 -3.53
CA SER A 13 -14.32 7.57 -2.15
C SER A 13 -14.57 9.06 -1.91
N THR A 14 -15.18 9.39 -0.77
CA THR A 14 -15.46 10.74 -0.29
C THR A 14 -15.01 10.88 1.17
N ASP A 15 -15.19 12.06 1.77
CA ASP A 15 -14.79 12.35 3.15
C ASP A 15 -15.53 11.48 4.20
N ASP A 16 -16.69 10.92 3.85
CA ASP A 16 -17.55 10.08 4.70
C ASP A 16 -17.79 8.68 4.12
N ASN A 17 -17.21 8.37 2.95
CA ASN A 17 -17.26 7.07 2.31
C ASN A 17 -15.86 6.58 1.96
N TYR A 18 -15.40 5.58 2.69
CA TYR A 18 -14.05 5.06 2.64
C TYR A 18 -13.97 3.79 1.80
N VAL A 19 -12.80 3.59 1.17
CA VAL A 19 -12.41 2.32 0.56
C VAL A 19 -11.30 1.71 1.41
N VAL A 20 -11.45 0.45 1.80
CA VAL A 20 -10.44 -0.27 2.59
C VAL A 20 -9.47 -0.97 1.65
N LEU A 21 -8.20 -0.57 1.66
CA LEU A 21 -7.12 -1.31 0.99
C LEU A 21 -6.48 -2.29 1.97
N GLN A 22 -6.62 -3.58 1.67
CA GLN A 22 -5.97 -4.64 2.41
C GLN A 22 -4.62 -4.95 1.78
N LEU A 23 -3.54 -4.68 2.52
CA LEU A 23 -2.18 -5.00 2.14
C LEU A 23 -1.78 -6.41 2.63
N PRO A 24 -0.74 -7.02 2.05
CA PRO A 24 -0.15 -8.24 2.58
C PRO A 24 0.34 -8.06 4.02
N SER A 25 0.25 -9.12 4.83
CA SER A 25 0.75 -9.10 6.22
C SER A 25 2.27 -8.95 6.32
N TYR A 26 2.99 -9.28 5.25
CA TYR A 26 4.42 -9.02 5.11
C TYR A 26 4.63 -8.26 3.82
N LEU A 27 5.08 -7.02 3.94
CA LEU A 27 5.41 -6.19 2.80
C LEU A 27 6.76 -6.64 2.22
N PRO A 28 6.88 -6.85 0.90
CA PRO A 28 8.15 -7.18 0.26
C PRO A 28 8.95 -5.91 -0.07
N LEU A 29 9.21 -5.06 0.94
CA LEU A 29 9.86 -3.76 0.76
C LEU A 29 11.31 -3.78 1.24
N ARG A 30 12.17 -3.01 0.56
CA ARG A 30 13.54 -2.73 1.03
C ARG A 30 13.62 -1.33 1.62
N LYS A 31 14.36 -1.18 2.71
CA LYS A 31 14.66 0.10 3.31
C LYS A 31 15.64 0.84 2.39
N HIS A 32 15.31 2.06 1.99
CA HIS A 32 16.28 2.90 1.28
C HIS A 32 17.15 3.58 2.33
N GLY A 33 18.48 3.46 2.20
CA GLY A 33 19.43 4.17 3.05
C GLY A 33 19.10 5.67 3.01
N GLY A 34 18.80 6.25 4.17
CA GLY A 34 18.31 7.62 4.27
C GLY A 34 19.35 8.62 3.77
N ASN A 35 19.19 9.09 2.54
CA ASN A 35 19.66 10.38 2.04
C ASN A 35 19.17 10.55 0.59
N GLU A 36 17.93 10.99 0.40
CA GLU A 36 17.56 12.03 -0.57
C GLU A 36 16.04 12.15 -0.68
N ASN A 37 15.60 13.37 -1.00
CA ASN A 37 14.21 13.73 -1.17
C ASN A 37 13.49 12.73 -2.06
N MET A 38 12.24 12.42 -1.72
CA MET A 38 11.33 11.58 -2.50
C MET A 38 11.04 12.25 -3.85
N GLU A 39 11.98 12.13 -4.79
CA GLU A 39 11.76 12.34 -6.21
C GLU A 39 11.21 11.01 -6.74
N VAL A 40 9.94 11.03 -7.14
CA VAL A 40 9.36 9.93 -7.89
C VAL A 40 10.04 9.92 -9.25
N ASP A 41 11.13 9.16 -9.38
CA ASP A 41 11.50 8.62 -10.68
C ASP A 41 12.15 7.24 -10.51
N GLY A 42 11.47 6.24 -11.10
CA GLY A 42 11.88 4.86 -11.02
C GLY A 42 13.01 4.59 -12.00
N VAL A 43 14.26 4.64 -11.54
CA VAL A 43 15.38 3.86 -12.10
C VAL A 43 16.32 3.51 -10.96
N VAL A 44 16.49 2.21 -10.68
CA VAL A 44 17.58 1.70 -9.85
C VAL A 44 18.88 1.93 -10.62
N THR A 45 19.75 2.83 -10.15
CA THR A 45 21.15 2.78 -10.54
C THR A 45 21.77 1.59 -9.83
N VAL A 46 22.10 0.55 -10.60
CA VAL A 46 22.98 -0.53 -10.15
C VAL A 46 24.33 0.09 -9.77
N ALA A 47 24.57 0.23 -8.46
CA ALA A 47 25.88 0.61 -7.95
C ALA A 47 26.80 -0.62 -7.99
N ASP A 48 27.93 -0.41 -8.65
CA ASP A 48 29.00 -1.38 -8.91
C ASP A 48 29.60 -1.91 -7.60
N GLU A 49 29.97 -3.19 -7.62
CA GLU A 49 30.51 -3.95 -6.50
C GLU A 49 31.86 -3.36 -6.03
N ASN A 50 31.99 -3.01 -4.75
CA ASN A 50 33.21 -3.20 -3.93
C ASN A 50 33.07 -2.59 -2.52
N SER A 51 32.64 -3.40 -1.56
CA SER A 51 33.11 -3.30 -0.17
C SER A 51 32.83 -4.62 0.56
N ASP A 52 33.87 -5.43 0.70
CA ASP A 52 33.92 -6.59 1.58
C ASP A 52 33.77 -6.15 3.05
N GLU A 53 32.59 -6.31 3.65
CA GLU A 53 32.47 -6.48 5.09
C GLU A 53 31.42 -7.56 5.41
N HIS A 54 31.91 -8.74 5.78
CA HIS A 54 31.12 -9.81 6.41
C HIS A 54 30.57 -9.33 7.76
N THR A 55 29.34 -8.82 7.77
CA THR A 55 28.50 -8.79 8.98
C THR A 55 27.06 -9.16 8.62
N ASN A 56 26.47 -10.09 9.36
CA ASN A 56 25.10 -10.59 9.21
C ASN A 56 24.06 -9.44 9.22
N SER A 57 23.79 -8.82 8.06
CA SER A 57 23.02 -7.56 7.97
C SER A 57 21.87 -7.59 6.97
N GLU A 58 21.65 -8.70 6.24
CA GLU A 58 20.61 -8.77 5.20
C GLU A 58 19.17 -8.66 5.75
N ASP A 59 18.95 -9.01 7.01
CA ASP A 59 17.60 -8.98 7.61
C ASP A 59 17.21 -7.60 8.18
N ASN A 60 18.16 -6.67 8.34
CA ASN A 60 17.89 -5.32 8.86
C ASN A 60 17.39 -4.33 7.78
N ASP A 61 17.39 -4.75 6.51
CA ASP A 61 17.11 -3.88 5.36
C ASP A 61 15.76 -4.19 4.70
N ILE A 62 14.96 -5.09 5.28
CA ILE A 62 13.65 -5.49 4.77
C ILE A 62 12.56 -4.90 5.66
N VAL A 63 11.65 -4.13 5.06
CA VAL A 63 10.48 -3.59 5.76
C VAL A 63 9.33 -4.56 5.62
N ARG A 64 8.81 -5.06 6.75
CA ARG A 64 7.79 -6.12 6.77
C ARG A 64 6.39 -5.61 7.14
N ASP A 65 6.32 -4.56 7.96
CA ASP A 65 5.08 -4.03 8.50
C ASP A 65 4.87 -2.55 8.10
N LEU A 66 3.61 -2.10 8.07
CA LEU A 66 3.28 -0.69 7.81
C LEU A 66 3.81 0.24 8.89
N SER A 67 3.90 -0.23 10.13
CA SER A 67 4.41 0.54 11.27
C SER A 67 5.91 0.84 11.19
N GLU A 68 6.65 0.13 10.33
CA GLU A 68 8.07 0.37 10.07
C GLU A 68 8.31 1.44 8.99
N LEU A 69 7.24 1.86 8.30
CA LEU A 69 7.32 2.87 7.24
C LEU A 69 7.27 4.28 7.84
N SER A 70 8.06 5.19 7.26
CA SER A 70 8.00 6.59 7.64
C SER A 70 6.65 7.19 7.28
N GLU A 71 6.18 8.11 8.12
CA GLU A 71 5.02 8.94 7.80
C GLU A 71 5.27 9.76 6.52
N GLY A 72 4.19 10.06 5.79
CA GLY A 72 4.24 10.86 4.57
C GLY A 72 3.68 10.11 3.36
N GLN A 73 4.20 10.43 2.18
CA GLN A 73 3.80 9.73 0.96
C GLN A 73 4.29 8.28 1.03
N LEU A 74 3.36 7.34 0.99
CA LEU A 74 3.66 5.91 1.02
C LEU A 74 4.08 5.39 -0.36
N GLY A 75 3.48 5.92 -1.43
CA GLY A 75 3.61 5.39 -2.77
C GLY A 75 2.60 5.97 -3.75
N GLU A 76 2.33 5.25 -4.84
CA GLU A 76 1.41 5.66 -5.90
C GLU A 76 0.38 4.57 -6.22
N LEU A 77 -0.90 4.93 -6.20
CA LEU A 77 -1.96 4.10 -6.74
C LEU A 77 -2.26 4.52 -8.18
N ARG A 78 -1.81 3.74 -9.16
CA ARG A 78 -1.98 4.02 -10.59
C ARG A 78 -3.23 3.31 -11.11
N ILE A 79 -4.17 4.08 -11.64
CA ILE A 79 -5.39 3.57 -12.28
C ILE A 79 -5.18 3.61 -13.80
N HIS A 80 -5.30 2.44 -14.44
CA HIS A 80 -5.15 2.29 -15.88
C HIS A 80 -6.44 2.61 -16.64
N ALA A 81 -6.32 2.82 -17.95
CA ALA A 81 -7.44 3.19 -18.81
C ALA A 81 -8.56 2.14 -18.87
N ASP A 82 -8.22 0.86 -18.64
CA ASP A 82 -9.17 -0.25 -18.57
C ASP A 82 -9.86 -0.39 -17.19
N GLY A 83 -9.57 0.50 -16.25
CA GLY A 83 -10.12 0.50 -14.90
C GLY A 83 -9.39 -0.44 -13.92
N SER A 84 -8.36 -1.17 -14.37
CA SER A 84 -7.44 -1.87 -13.47
C SER A 84 -6.58 -0.89 -12.69
N ALA A 85 -6.00 -1.33 -11.58
CA ALA A 85 -5.10 -0.51 -10.79
C ALA A 85 -3.92 -1.31 -10.25
N LYS A 86 -2.77 -0.64 -10.15
CA LYS A 86 -1.56 -1.14 -9.48
C LYS A 86 -1.13 -0.15 -8.41
N LEU A 87 -0.73 -0.68 -7.26
CA LEU A 87 -0.15 0.10 -6.17
C LEU A 87 1.37 -0.08 -6.19
N TYR A 88 2.10 1.02 -6.13
CA TYR A 88 3.55 1.07 -6.10
C TYR A 88 3.97 1.62 -4.74
N ILE A 89 4.75 0.86 -3.97
CA ILE A 89 5.32 1.31 -2.70
C ILE A 89 6.82 1.02 -2.78
N GLY A 90 7.64 2.07 -2.82
CA GLY A 90 9.08 1.93 -3.08
C GLY A 90 9.33 1.13 -4.37
N ASN A 91 10.08 0.03 -4.25
CA ASN A 91 10.39 -0.88 -5.35
C ASN A 91 9.38 -2.02 -5.56
N ALA A 92 8.37 -2.16 -4.70
CA ALA A 92 7.38 -3.22 -4.79
C ALA A 92 6.15 -2.76 -5.58
N VAL A 93 5.64 -3.67 -6.41
CA VAL A 93 4.42 -3.48 -7.20
C VAL A 93 3.36 -4.46 -6.71
N PHE A 94 2.13 -3.99 -6.58
CA PHE A 94 0.99 -4.79 -6.16
C PHE A 94 -0.16 -4.65 -7.15
N ASP A 95 -0.75 -5.78 -7.54
CA ASP A 95 -2.03 -5.80 -8.22
C ASP A 95 -3.15 -5.47 -7.24
N VAL A 96 -4.01 -4.54 -7.61
CA VAL A 96 -5.16 -4.14 -6.79
C VAL A 96 -6.43 -4.75 -7.36
N MET A 97 -7.09 -5.58 -6.57
CA MET A 97 -8.29 -6.31 -6.98
C MET A 97 -9.43 -6.11 -5.99
N HIS A 98 -10.66 -6.44 -6.38
CA HIS A 98 -11.77 -6.49 -5.44
C HIS A 98 -11.52 -7.54 -4.36
N GLY A 99 -11.71 -7.13 -3.11
CA GLY A 99 -11.80 -8.04 -1.98
C GLY A 99 -13.19 -8.64 -1.86
N THR A 100 -13.42 -9.36 -0.76
CA THR A 100 -14.74 -9.90 -0.44
C THR A 100 -15.76 -8.76 -0.30
N PRO A 101 -16.90 -8.81 -1.03
CA PRO A 101 -17.92 -7.79 -0.92
C PRO A 101 -18.58 -7.82 0.46
N TYR A 102 -18.95 -6.64 0.96
CA TYR A 102 -19.68 -6.53 2.22
C TYR A 102 -21.10 -7.08 2.05
N GLN A 103 -21.53 -7.89 3.02
CA GLN A 103 -22.92 -8.36 3.11
C GLN A 103 -23.78 -7.49 4.03
N HIS A 104 -23.14 -6.54 4.71
CA HIS A 104 -23.71 -5.68 5.74
C HIS A 104 -23.16 -4.25 5.62
N ALA A 105 -23.80 -3.29 6.29
CA ALA A 105 -23.26 -1.93 6.39
C ALA A 105 -22.06 -1.91 7.33
N GLU A 106 -20.94 -1.34 6.87
CA GLU A 106 -19.70 -1.21 7.61
C GLU A 106 -19.43 0.27 7.94
N GLN A 107 -18.98 0.56 9.16
CA GLN A 107 -18.65 1.92 9.61
C GLN A 107 -17.18 2.03 9.99
N VAL A 108 -16.56 3.14 9.64
CA VAL A 108 -15.22 3.51 10.09
C VAL A 108 -15.38 4.39 11.33
N VAL A 109 -14.74 3.99 12.42
CA VAL A 109 -14.90 4.63 13.73
C VAL A 109 -13.52 4.88 14.33
N ARG A 110 -13.32 6.09 14.88
CA ARG A 110 -12.16 6.41 15.69
C ARG A 110 -12.51 6.22 17.17
N LEU A 111 -11.74 5.38 17.85
CA LEU A 111 -11.82 5.19 19.30
C LEU A 111 -10.63 5.90 19.95
N ASP A 112 -10.93 6.86 20.81
CA ASP A 112 -9.94 7.57 21.63
C ASP A 112 -10.17 7.19 23.09
N SER A 113 -9.32 6.30 23.61
CA SER A 113 -9.44 5.80 24.98
C SER A 113 -8.99 6.81 26.04
N GLU A 114 -8.10 7.74 25.70
CA GLU A 114 -7.59 8.76 26.62
C GLU A 114 -8.69 9.78 26.93
N ASN A 115 -9.40 10.23 25.90
CA ASN A 115 -10.51 11.18 26.03
C ASN A 115 -11.88 10.51 26.23
N GLN A 116 -11.94 9.17 26.20
CA GLN A 116 -13.17 8.37 26.25
C GLN A 116 -14.18 8.75 25.15
N GLN A 117 -13.68 8.97 23.93
CA GLN A 117 -14.49 9.39 22.79
C GLN A 117 -14.60 8.28 21.73
N CYS A 118 -15.78 8.22 21.10
CA CYS A 118 -16.07 7.37 19.96
C CYS A 118 -16.69 8.25 18.87
N VAL A 119 -16.00 8.36 17.73
CA VAL A 119 -16.42 9.23 16.62
C VAL A 119 -16.62 8.38 15.38
N ILE A 120 -17.82 8.43 14.81
CA ILE A 120 -18.13 7.81 13.53
C ILE A 120 -17.56 8.71 12.43
N MET A 121 -16.58 8.19 11.68
CA MET A 121 -15.92 8.89 10.59
C MET A 121 -16.74 8.79 9.29
N GLY A 122 -17.44 7.66 9.09
CA GLY A 122 -18.23 7.41 7.89
C GLY A 122 -18.48 5.93 7.67
N THR A 123 -18.86 5.57 6.44
CA THR A 123 -19.09 4.18 6.01
C THR A 123 -17.95 3.66 5.15
N SER A 124 -17.77 2.34 5.09
CA SER A 124 -16.90 1.69 4.09
C SER A 124 -17.76 1.12 2.96
N SER A 125 -17.50 1.52 1.72
CA SER A 125 -18.27 1.05 0.54
C SER A 125 -17.68 -0.19 -0.12
N ALA A 126 -16.36 -0.40 -0.02
CA ALA A 126 -15.70 -1.54 -0.63
C ALA A 126 -14.40 -1.92 0.07
N ARG A 127 -14.04 -3.19 -0.08
CA ARG A 127 -12.71 -3.72 0.24
C ARG A 127 -11.98 -4.01 -1.07
N LEU A 128 -10.76 -3.50 -1.18
CA LEU A 128 -9.78 -3.87 -2.20
C LEU A 128 -8.65 -4.66 -1.56
N THR A 129 -8.09 -5.61 -2.29
CA THR A 129 -6.96 -6.44 -1.84
C THR A 129 -5.77 -6.18 -2.74
N CYS A 130 -4.63 -5.90 -2.14
CA CYS A 130 -3.36 -5.74 -2.83
C CYS A 130 -2.57 -7.05 -2.75
N VAL A 131 -2.17 -7.58 -3.91
CA VAL A 131 -1.37 -8.81 -4.01
C VAL A 131 -0.03 -8.45 -4.66
N PRO A 132 1.12 -8.87 -4.10
CA PRO A 132 2.40 -8.59 -4.73
C PRO A 132 2.44 -9.13 -6.15
N ASP A 133 2.91 -8.33 -7.09
CA ASP A 133 3.13 -8.75 -8.47
C ASP A 133 4.31 -9.73 -8.49
N VAL A 134 4.01 -11.02 -8.48
CA VAL A 134 5.01 -12.09 -8.44
C VAL A 134 5.94 -12.02 -9.65
N THR A 135 5.46 -11.53 -10.79
CA THR A 135 6.30 -11.38 -11.99
C THR A 135 7.36 -10.31 -11.75
N ALA A 136 6.97 -9.18 -11.18
CA ALA A 136 7.91 -8.12 -10.80
C ALA A 136 8.89 -8.54 -9.69
N LEU A 137 8.50 -9.48 -8.81
CA LEU A 137 9.38 -10.01 -7.76
C LEU A 137 10.42 -11.03 -8.25
N LEU A 138 10.22 -11.62 -9.43
CA LEU A 138 11.11 -12.65 -10.00
C LEU A 138 12.08 -12.09 -11.06
N LEU A 139 11.96 -10.81 -11.40
CA LEU A 139 12.82 -10.09 -12.34
C LEU A 139 13.87 -9.26 -11.59
#